data_AF-A0A0F4JRX7-F1
#
_entry.id   AF-A0A0F4JRX7-F1
#
_cell.length_a   1.000
_cell.length_b   1.000
_cell.length_c   1.000
_cell.angle_alpha   90.00
_cell.angle_beta   90.00
_cell.angle_gamma   90.00
#
_symmetry.space_group_name_H-M   'P 1'
#
loop_
_entity.id
_entity.type
_entity.pdbx_description
1 polymer ?
#
loop_
_entity_poly.entity_id
_entity_poly.type
_entity_poly.pdbx_seq_one_letter_code
_entity_poly.pdbx_strand_id
1 'polypeptide(L)'
;MRFKRTLTATAATASLLTLATACEDPAKASPPTASPAASPAATGGASAQASPSAAGAAPATLTEAQAYVQKYTSCENLSTGPADRVNLAGYAPVGAWSVTDRGICSDPKEQDEIVISMVSDMKIHQQAYKDHITKRLDEGYWDAGLYDPVFYTKTFTVSAQKTGTALALAKSDLRVLVCNPDFSVPEGYKKEKALVDGCVLTDFVNSRDGKGSPVKGPALPSAGSIEELRRLVSPKTVDCTEMLVTNEHIASIDYQPVVGRDVRGAGVKQRAVCGKLGGPRPVDMNWLDLVSDMKTLQTVSKESQLAEVGQQRSLTQSKLMVGKDVAVESNNPTVRKGLYKLGFLRLDCEPGFSAPAGSRIQKAQVDGCVLTDFERPVS
;
A
#
# COMPACT_ATOMS: atom_id res chain seq x y z
N MET A 1 -54.78 14.34 14.90
CA MET A 1 -55.54 13.26 14.23
C MET A 1 -54.66 12.01 14.16
N ARG A 2 -55.24 10.80 14.17
CA ARG A 2 -54.49 9.51 14.17
C ARG A 2 -54.62 8.81 12.82
N PHE A 3 -53.49 8.44 12.19
CA PHE A 3 -53.41 7.40 11.14
C PHE A 3 -52.11 6.61 11.40
N LYS A 4 -52.21 5.46 12.08
CA LYS A 4 -52.37 4.10 11.54
C LYS A 4 -51.13 3.62 10.76
N ARG A 5 -50.35 2.74 11.41
CA ARG A 5 -49.29 1.92 10.82
C ARG A 5 -49.91 0.77 10.00
N THR A 6 -49.25 0.38 8.92
CA THR A 6 -49.44 -0.92 8.25
C THR A 6 -48.12 -1.66 8.23
N LEU A 7 -48.12 -2.87 8.80
CA LEU A 7 -47.03 -3.84 8.69
C LEU A 7 -47.29 -4.71 7.46
N THR A 8 -46.24 -5.03 6.71
CA THR A 8 -46.27 -6.07 5.67
C THR A 8 -45.15 -7.05 5.97
N ALA A 9 -45.51 -8.31 6.22
CA ALA A 9 -44.57 -9.41 6.37
C ALA A 9 -44.35 -10.08 5.01
N THR A 10 -43.16 -10.65 4.79
CA THR A 10 -42.90 -11.51 3.63
C THR A 10 -41.93 -12.62 4.04
N ALA A 11 -42.10 -13.80 3.45
CA ALA A 11 -41.70 -15.07 4.06
C ALA A 11 -40.21 -15.40 3.97
N ALA A 12 -39.71 -16.15 4.96
CA ALA A 12 -38.44 -16.87 4.89
C ALA A 12 -38.72 -18.35 4.62
N THR A 13 -38.19 -18.89 3.53
CA THR A 13 -38.31 -20.31 3.16
C THR A 13 -37.13 -21.08 3.76
N ALA A 14 -37.41 -22.04 4.64
CA ALA A 14 -36.40 -22.95 5.16
C ALA A 14 -36.09 -24.08 4.17
N SER A 15 -34.85 -24.57 4.13
CA SER A 15 -34.44 -25.76 3.37
C SER A 15 -33.52 -26.61 4.24
N LEU A 16 -33.82 -27.91 4.32
CA LEU A 16 -33.13 -28.85 5.19
C LEU A 16 -31.80 -29.32 4.58
N LEU A 17 -30.79 -29.51 5.44
CA LEU A 17 -29.71 -30.46 5.20
C LEU A 17 -29.33 -31.15 6.52
N THR A 18 -29.75 -32.40 6.67
CA THR A 18 -29.18 -33.37 7.60
C THR A 18 -29.07 -34.70 6.90
N LEU A 19 -27.88 -35.27 6.86
CA LEU A 19 -27.65 -36.72 6.86
C LEU A 19 -26.21 -36.95 7.32
N ALA A 20 -26.07 -37.52 8.51
CA ALA A 20 -24.82 -38.07 9.00
C ALA A 20 -24.94 -39.59 8.98
N THR A 21 -23.92 -40.28 8.47
CA THR A 21 -23.74 -41.72 8.64
C THR A 21 -22.28 -41.99 8.95
N ALA A 22 -22.03 -42.50 10.16
CA ALA A 22 -20.72 -43.01 10.55
C ALA A 22 -20.48 -44.40 9.94
N CYS A 23 -19.22 -44.82 9.88
CA CYS A 23 -18.80 -46.21 10.04
C CYS A 23 -17.38 -46.25 10.61
N GLU A 24 -17.14 -47.18 11.53
CA GLU A 24 -15.90 -47.32 12.31
C GLU A 24 -14.93 -48.34 11.66
N ASP A 25 -13.63 -48.22 11.97
CA ASP A 25 -12.64 -49.29 11.80
C ASP A 25 -12.96 -50.50 12.72
N PRO A 26 -12.51 -51.72 12.38
CA PRO A 26 -11.41 -52.27 13.20
C PRO A 26 -10.41 -53.22 12.51
N ALA A 27 -9.12 -52.94 12.76
CA ALA A 27 -8.06 -53.86 13.23
C ALA A 27 -7.45 -54.98 12.33
N LYS A 28 -6.10 -54.98 12.23
CA LYS A 28 -5.14 -55.88 12.97
C LYS A 28 -3.95 -56.42 12.10
N ALA A 29 -2.72 -56.23 12.62
CA ALA A 29 -1.45 -57.02 12.55
C ALA A 29 -1.22 -58.12 11.45
N SER A 30 -0.01 -58.44 10.94
CA SER A 30 1.39 -58.00 11.16
C SER A 30 2.34 -58.63 10.07
N PRO A 31 3.64 -58.25 9.96
CA PRO A 31 4.63 -58.77 8.96
C PRO A 31 5.31 -60.10 9.43
N PRO A 32 6.42 -60.66 8.86
CA PRO A 32 7.38 -60.16 7.84
C PRO A 32 7.96 -61.19 6.82
N THR A 33 8.83 -60.74 5.89
CA THR A 33 10.01 -61.53 5.41
C THR A 33 11.11 -60.62 4.82
N ALA A 34 12.35 -61.11 4.68
CA ALA A 34 13.56 -60.32 4.48
C ALA A 34 14.30 -60.58 3.14
N SER A 35 15.16 -59.61 2.77
CA SER A 35 16.49 -59.68 2.10
C SER A 35 17.04 -61.05 1.61
N PRO A 36 17.83 -61.09 0.51
CA PRO A 36 19.11 -60.36 0.47
C PRO A 36 19.58 -59.76 -0.88
N ALA A 37 20.73 -59.09 -0.79
CA ALA A 37 21.38 -58.25 -1.79
C ALA A 37 22.08 -58.99 -2.93
N ALA A 38 22.31 -58.27 -4.04
CA ALA A 38 23.53 -58.33 -4.83
C ALA A 38 23.73 -57.04 -5.67
N SER A 39 24.93 -56.46 -5.62
CA SER A 39 25.50 -55.65 -6.72
C SER A 39 26.66 -56.46 -7.33
N PRO A 40 27.01 -56.21 -8.60
CA PRO A 40 28.27 -55.47 -8.78
C PRO A 40 28.34 -54.53 -10.01
N ALA A 41 29.28 -53.57 -9.89
CA ALA A 41 30.13 -53.00 -10.94
C ALA A 41 29.55 -52.31 -12.20
N ALA A 42 29.45 -50.98 -12.09
CA ALA A 42 30.19 -50.00 -12.90
C ALA A 42 30.43 -50.20 -14.42
N THR A 43 29.88 -49.27 -15.21
CA THR A 43 30.50 -48.48 -16.30
C THR A 43 29.47 -47.39 -16.62
N GLY A 44 29.76 -46.10 -16.86
CA GLY A 44 30.97 -45.38 -17.19
C GLY A 44 30.49 -44.19 -18.04
N GLY A 45 30.25 -43.03 -17.42
CA GLY A 45 29.64 -41.87 -18.07
C GLY A 45 30.07 -40.57 -17.39
N ALA A 46 30.68 -39.66 -18.16
CA ALA A 46 31.46 -38.56 -17.62
C ALA A 46 30.62 -37.51 -16.88
N SER A 47 30.97 -37.24 -15.63
CA SER A 47 30.54 -36.05 -14.91
C SER A 47 31.24 -34.83 -15.52
N ALA A 48 30.53 -34.09 -16.39
CA ALA A 48 30.97 -32.79 -16.89
C ALA A 48 31.04 -31.81 -15.72
N GLN A 49 32.26 -31.58 -15.24
CA GLN A 49 32.54 -30.75 -14.07
C GLN A 49 32.37 -29.28 -14.47
N ALA A 50 31.19 -28.72 -14.16
CA ALA A 50 30.88 -27.32 -14.41
C ALA A 50 31.93 -26.44 -13.70
N SER A 51 32.73 -25.72 -14.49
CA SER A 51 33.69 -24.76 -13.95
C SER A 51 32.95 -23.60 -13.29
N PRO A 52 33.47 -23.02 -12.18
CA PRO A 52 32.83 -21.86 -11.55
C PRO A 52 32.80 -20.69 -12.53
N SER A 53 31.59 -20.26 -12.93
CA SER A 53 31.42 -19.07 -13.76
C SER A 53 32.00 -17.83 -13.07
N ALA A 54 32.61 -16.95 -13.86
CA ALA A 54 33.29 -15.77 -13.36
C ALA A 54 32.31 -14.84 -12.60
N ALA A 55 32.76 -14.32 -11.46
CA ALA A 55 32.01 -13.36 -10.68
C ALA A 55 31.73 -12.09 -11.50
N GLY A 56 30.47 -11.88 -11.90
CA GLY A 56 30.01 -10.69 -12.62
C GLY A 56 29.18 -10.94 -13.89
N ALA A 57 29.05 -12.18 -14.36
CA ALA A 57 28.11 -12.52 -15.43
C ALA A 57 26.65 -12.36 -14.96
N ALA A 58 25.78 -11.81 -15.80
CA ALA A 58 24.35 -11.78 -15.54
C ALA A 58 23.75 -13.19 -15.72
N PRO A 59 22.77 -13.61 -14.90
CA PRO A 59 22.07 -14.89 -15.07
C PRO A 59 21.58 -15.12 -16.50
N ALA A 60 21.88 -16.30 -17.04
CA ALA A 60 21.48 -16.76 -18.36
C ALA A 60 20.33 -17.79 -18.31
N THR A 61 20.03 -18.34 -17.13
CA THR A 61 18.98 -19.33 -16.91
C THR A 61 18.06 -18.97 -15.73
N LEU A 62 16.85 -19.54 -15.69
CA LEU A 62 15.93 -19.38 -14.56
C LEU A 62 16.53 -19.85 -13.23
N THR A 63 17.33 -20.93 -13.23
CA THR A 63 18.00 -21.45 -12.02
C THR A 63 19.07 -20.49 -11.51
N GLU A 64 19.84 -19.85 -12.39
CA GLU A 64 20.80 -18.80 -12.00
C GLU A 64 20.09 -17.54 -11.50
N ALA A 65 18.94 -17.19 -12.10
CA ALA A 65 18.11 -16.08 -11.64
C ALA A 65 17.48 -16.35 -10.27
N GLN A 66 17.00 -17.58 -10.02
CA GLN A 66 16.58 -18.05 -8.69
C GLN A 66 17.72 -17.94 -7.68
N ALA A 67 18.90 -18.49 -8.00
CA ALA A 67 20.09 -18.43 -7.14
C ALA A 67 20.60 -16.99 -6.91
N TYR A 68 20.30 -16.06 -7.81
CA TYR A 68 20.49 -14.63 -7.58
C TYR A 68 19.49 -14.09 -6.56
N VAL A 69 18.19 -14.32 -6.75
CA VAL A 69 17.10 -13.88 -5.87
C VAL A 69 17.26 -14.41 -4.44
N GLN A 70 17.65 -15.69 -4.29
CA GLN A 70 17.88 -16.37 -3.01
C GLN A 70 18.95 -15.69 -2.11
N LYS A 71 19.79 -14.80 -2.66
CA LYS A 71 20.76 -14.01 -1.86
C LYS A 71 20.09 -12.91 -1.03
N TYR A 72 18.86 -12.54 -1.36
CA TYR A 72 18.16 -11.38 -0.78
C TYR A 72 16.84 -11.77 -0.09
N THR A 73 16.11 -12.74 -0.63
CA THR A 73 14.81 -13.21 -0.09
C THR A 73 14.62 -14.69 -0.38
N SER A 74 13.70 -15.38 0.30
CA SER A 74 13.40 -16.79 0.01
C SER A 74 12.77 -16.93 -1.38
N CYS A 75 13.21 -17.93 -2.14
CA CYS A 75 12.72 -18.19 -3.50
C CYS A 75 12.88 -19.69 -3.78
N GLU A 76 12.02 -20.46 -3.13
CA GLU A 76 12.10 -21.92 -3.08
C GLU A 76 11.11 -22.57 -4.04
N ASN A 77 11.37 -23.84 -4.39
CA ASN A 77 10.48 -24.66 -5.23
C ASN A 77 10.19 -24.05 -6.62
N LEU A 78 11.23 -23.54 -7.30
CA LEU A 78 11.11 -22.98 -8.65
C LEU A 78 10.37 -23.93 -9.60
N SER A 79 9.22 -23.48 -10.08
CA SER A 79 8.37 -24.18 -11.05
C SER A 79 8.28 -23.37 -12.34
N THR A 80 7.98 -24.06 -13.44
CA THR A 80 7.64 -23.50 -14.76
C THR A 80 6.30 -24.04 -15.27
N GLY A 81 5.56 -24.74 -14.40
CA GLY A 81 4.42 -25.57 -14.78
C GLY A 81 3.08 -24.82 -14.76
N PRO A 82 2.08 -25.26 -15.56
CA PRO A 82 0.74 -24.66 -15.57
C PRO A 82 -0.08 -24.93 -14.29
N ALA A 83 0.47 -25.67 -13.32
CA ALA A 83 -0.17 -26.00 -12.05
C ALA A 83 0.12 -24.97 -10.94
N ASP A 84 0.96 -23.97 -11.22
CA ASP A 84 1.33 -22.93 -10.27
C ASP A 84 0.11 -22.06 -9.91
N ARG A 85 -0.13 -21.86 -8.61
CA ARG A 85 -1.39 -21.26 -8.11
C ARG A 85 -1.46 -19.74 -8.22
N VAL A 86 -0.52 -19.13 -8.93
CA VAL A 86 -0.40 -17.67 -9.07
C VAL A 86 -1.35 -17.19 -10.15
N ASN A 87 -2.13 -16.15 -9.84
CA ASN A 87 -2.86 -15.43 -10.88
C ASN A 87 -1.86 -14.65 -11.75
N LEU A 88 -1.52 -15.18 -12.92
CA LEU A 88 -0.61 -14.55 -13.87
C LEU A 88 -1.26 -13.43 -14.72
N ALA A 89 -2.51 -13.03 -14.43
CA ALA A 89 -3.08 -11.83 -15.01
C ALA A 89 -2.23 -10.58 -14.67
N GLY A 90 -1.80 -9.85 -15.70
CA GLY A 90 -0.86 -8.72 -15.57
C GLY A 90 0.61 -9.06 -15.87
N TYR A 91 0.97 -10.33 -16.09
CA TYR A 91 2.35 -10.76 -16.38
C TYR A 91 2.53 -11.30 -17.81
N ALA A 92 3.22 -10.60 -18.72
CA ALA A 92 3.71 -11.18 -19.98
C ALA A 92 2.62 -11.40 -21.05
N PRO A 93 2.42 -12.62 -21.61
CA PRO A 93 2.95 -13.95 -21.23
C PRO A 93 4.37 -14.28 -21.75
N VAL A 94 4.79 -15.56 -21.69
CA VAL A 94 5.97 -16.07 -22.42
C VAL A 94 5.74 -15.98 -23.93
N GLY A 95 6.75 -15.63 -24.71
CA GLY A 95 6.64 -15.35 -26.15
C GLY A 95 6.11 -13.94 -26.47
N ALA A 96 5.71 -13.17 -25.46
CA ALA A 96 5.31 -11.77 -25.58
C ALA A 96 6.31 -10.86 -24.86
N TRP A 97 6.41 -9.60 -25.30
CA TRP A 97 7.24 -8.55 -24.66
C TRP A 97 8.70 -9.00 -24.46
N SER A 98 9.25 -9.79 -25.39
CA SER A 98 10.59 -10.40 -25.31
C SER A 98 10.85 -11.34 -24.13
N VAL A 99 9.82 -11.85 -23.45
CA VAL A 99 9.97 -12.90 -22.42
C VAL A 99 10.20 -14.26 -23.09
N THR A 100 11.35 -14.89 -22.84
CA THR A 100 11.67 -16.23 -23.38
C THR A 100 11.19 -17.35 -22.46
N ASP A 101 11.33 -17.15 -21.16
CA ASP A 101 11.04 -18.16 -20.13
C ASP A 101 10.44 -17.50 -18.90
N ARG A 102 9.66 -18.26 -18.12
CA ARG A 102 9.13 -17.83 -16.82
C ARG A 102 9.25 -18.95 -15.81
N GLY A 103 9.67 -18.59 -14.60
CA GLY A 103 9.56 -19.43 -13.43
C GLY A 103 8.85 -18.72 -12.28
N ILE A 104 8.31 -19.49 -11.36
CA ILE A 104 7.65 -19.03 -10.15
C ILE A 104 8.31 -19.73 -8.96
N CYS A 105 8.68 -18.98 -7.93
CA CYS A 105 9.23 -19.52 -6.68
C CYS A 105 8.54 -18.89 -5.46
N SER A 106 8.49 -19.64 -4.38
CA SER A 106 7.78 -19.26 -3.15
C SER A 106 8.70 -18.56 -2.14
N ASP A 107 8.19 -17.48 -1.53
CA ASP A 107 8.75 -16.86 -0.33
C ASP A 107 7.85 -17.23 0.88
N PRO A 108 8.12 -18.37 1.55
CA PRO A 108 7.28 -18.83 2.67
C PRO A 108 7.35 -17.91 3.91
N LYS A 109 8.34 -17.02 3.99
CA LYS A 109 8.52 -16.10 5.12
C LYS A 109 7.55 -14.92 5.02
N GLU A 110 7.43 -14.33 3.83
CA GLU A 110 6.51 -13.21 3.56
C GLU A 110 5.15 -13.67 3.01
N GLN A 111 5.01 -14.96 2.70
CA GLN A 111 3.86 -15.57 2.02
C GLN A 111 3.65 -14.95 0.63
N ASP A 112 4.74 -14.81 -0.13
CA ASP A 112 4.77 -14.29 -1.50
C ASP A 112 5.01 -15.39 -2.54
N GLU A 113 4.60 -15.11 -3.76
CA GLU A 113 4.86 -15.91 -4.95
C GLU A 113 5.63 -15.02 -5.95
N ILE A 114 6.93 -15.27 -6.07
CA ILE A 114 7.85 -14.46 -6.84
C ILE A 114 7.87 -14.96 -8.29
N VAL A 115 7.59 -14.07 -9.23
CA VAL A 115 7.64 -14.38 -10.66
C VAL A 115 8.97 -13.91 -11.24
N ILE A 116 9.73 -14.82 -11.83
CA ILE A 116 10.98 -14.55 -12.54
C ILE A 116 10.70 -14.73 -14.04
N SER A 117 11.07 -13.74 -14.87
CA SER A 117 10.96 -13.84 -16.34
C SER A 117 12.30 -13.55 -17.00
N MET A 118 12.78 -14.47 -17.85
CA MET A 118 13.97 -14.26 -18.68
C MET A 118 13.59 -13.39 -19.88
N VAL A 119 14.43 -12.41 -20.24
CA VAL A 119 14.11 -11.38 -21.22
C VAL A 119 15.24 -11.24 -22.24
N SER A 120 14.93 -11.48 -23.52
CA SER A 120 15.91 -11.43 -24.62
C SER A 120 16.23 -10.02 -25.11
N ASP A 121 15.26 -9.10 -25.06
CA ASP A 121 15.46 -7.67 -25.34
C ASP A 121 14.77 -6.84 -24.25
N MET A 122 15.59 -6.27 -23.37
CA MET A 122 15.11 -5.50 -22.23
C MET A 122 14.50 -4.15 -22.64
N LYS A 123 14.86 -3.58 -23.78
CA LYS A 123 14.28 -2.31 -24.26
C LYS A 123 12.86 -2.53 -24.78
N ILE A 124 12.65 -3.61 -25.54
CA ILE A 124 11.31 -4.01 -26.01
C ILE A 124 10.41 -4.37 -24.81
N HIS A 125 10.94 -5.08 -23.80
CA HIS A 125 10.18 -5.39 -22.59
C HIS A 125 9.76 -4.13 -21.81
N GLN A 126 10.68 -3.17 -21.61
CA GLN A 126 10.35 -1.89 -20.95
C GLN A 126 9.35 -1.05 -21.75
N GLN A 127 9.42 -1.06 -23.09
CA GLN A 127 8.44 -0.35 -23.93
C GLN A 127 7.05 -0.98 -23.78
N ALA A 128 6.93 -2.30 -23.88
CA ALA A 128 5.65 -2.98 -23.76
C ALA A 128 5.04 -2.83 -22.36
N TYR A 129 5.86 -2.83 -21.30
CA TYR A 129 5.41 -2.50 -19.95
C TYR A 129 4.91 -1.05 -19.86
N LYS A 130 5.63 -0.07 -20.45
CA LYS A 130 5.18 1.32 -20.52
C LYS A 130 3.82 1.44 -21.21
N ASP A 131 3.66 0.81 -22.38
CA ASP A 131 2.42 0.86 -23.17
C ASP A 131 1.24 0.23 -22.39
N HIS A 132 1.51 -0.84 -21.64
CA HIS A 132 0.53 -1.43 -20.72
C HIS A 132 0.13 -0.45 -19.61
N ILE A 133 1.09 0.23 -18.95
CA ILE A 133 0.78 1.22 -17.90
C ILE A 133 0.01 2.42 -18.49
N THR A 134 0.40 2.94 -19.66
CA THR A 134 -0.32 4.03 -20.33
C THR A 134 -1.77 3.66 -20.60
N LYS A 135 -2.02 2.48 -21.19
CA LYS A 135 -3.39 1.99 -21.42
C LYS A 135 -4.22 1.90 -20.13
N ARG A 136 -3.61 1.46 -19.02
CA ARG A 136 -4.30 1.37 -17.72
C ARG A 136 -4.64 2.76 -17.16
N LEU A 137 -3.80 3.76 -17.38
CA LEU A 137 -4.09 5.15 -17.02
C LEU A 137 -5.25 5.71 -17.86
N ASP A 138 -5.28 5.43 -19.17
CA ASP A 138 -6.38 5.80 -20.08
C ASP A 138 -7.72 5.13 -19.69
N GLU A 139 -7.65 3.90 -19.14
CA GLU A 139 -8.79 3.18 -18.54
C GLU A 139 -9.24 3.75 -17.17
N GLY A 140 -8.58 4.79 -16.66
CA GLY A 140 -8.92 5.46 -15.39
C GLY A 140 -8.21 4.90 -14.14
N TYR A 141 -7.30 3.93 -14.30
CA TYR A 141 -6.50 3.40 -13.18
C TYR A 141 -5.29 4.30 -12.91
N TRP A 142 -5.54 5.43 -12.25
CA TRP A 142 -4.55 6.46 -11.89
C TRP A 142 -3.26 5.91 -11.23
N ASP A 143 -3.36 4.75 -10.58
CA ASP A 143 -2.27 4.12 -9.84
C ASP A 143 -1.50 3.03 -10.60
N ALA A 144 -1.77 2.84 -11.89
CA ALA A 144 -1.11 1.83 -12.71
C ALA A 144 0.43 1.98 -12.66
N GLY A 145 1.12 0.86 -12.39
CA GLY A 145 2.57 0.80 -12.37
C GLY A 145 3.23 1.43 -11.14
N LEU A 146 2.46 1.79 -10.10
CA LEU A 146 3.00 2.38 -8.87
C LEU A 146 3.29 1.35 -7.77
N TYR A 147 2.46 0.31 -7.61
CA TYR A 147 2.54 -0.63 -6.47
C TYR A 147 2.81 -2.08 -6.84
N ASP A 148 3.05 -2.36 -8.11
CA ASP A 148 3.30 -3.70 -8.64
C ASP A 148 4.78 -3.77 -9.06
N PRO A 149 5.73 -3.93 -8.10
CA PRO A 149 7.14 -3.69 -8.36
C PRO A 149 7.73 -4.78 -9.25
N VAL A 150 7.99 -4.41 -10.51
CA VAL A 150 8.78 -5.21 -11.44
C VAL A 150 10.23 -4.73 -11.36
N PHE A 151 11.08 -5.58 -10.79
CA PHE A 151 12.52 -5.39 -10.68
C PHE A 151 13.22 -5.82 -11.96
N TYR A 152 14.13 -4.97 -12.44
CA TYR A 152 14.86 -5.15 -13.69
C TYR A 152 16.34 -5.43 -13.47
N THR A 153 16.89 -6.27 -14.34
CA THR A 153 18.33 -6.54 -14.48
C THR A 153 18.78 -6.24 -15.92
N LYS A 154 19.89 -6.84 -16.37
CA LYS A 154 20.29 -6.86 -17.79
C LYS A 154 19.60 -7.96 -18.62
N THR A 155 19.17 -9.07 -18.01
CA THR A 155 18.76 -10.30 -18.74
C THR A 155 17.47 -10.96 -18.23
N PHE A 156 16.96 -10.56 -17.06
CA PHE A 156 15.74 -11.06 -16.46
C PHE A 156 15.02 -9.98 -15.64
N THR A 157 13.73 -10.20 -15.36
CA THR A 157 12.93 -9.41 -14.42
C THR A 157 12.42 -10.28 -13.28
N VAL A 158 12.14 -9.64 -12.14
CA VAL A 158 11.58 -10.28 -10.93
C VAL A 158 10.42 -9.44 -10.44
N SER A 159 9.30 -10.07 -10.12
CA SER A 159 8.14 -9.40 -9.53
C SER A 159 7.77 -10.05 -8.21
N ALA A 160 7.53 -9.23 -7.19
CA ALA A 160 7.13 -9.64 -5.85
C ALA A 160 5.83 -8.92 -5.47
N GLN A 161 4.84 -9.63 -4.95
CA GLN A 161 3.55 -9.03 -4.56
C GLN A 161 3.53 -8.56 -3.09
N LYS A 162 4.46 -9.03 -2.25
CA LYS A 162 4.55 -8.63 -0.85
C LYS A 162 5.61 -7.55 -0.64
N THR A 163 5.24 -6.53 0.14
CA THR A 163 6.12 -5.41 0.49
C THR A 163 7.45 -5.86 1.11
N GLY A 164 7.43 -6.89 1.96
CA GLY A 164 8.64 -7.42 2.61
C GLY A 164 9.64 -8.01 1.61
N THR A 165 9.17 -8.86 0.70
CA THR A 165 9.94 -9.48 -0.38
C THR A 165 10.48 -8.41 -1.35
N ALA A 166 9.64 -7.45 -1.77
CA ALA A 166 10.07 -6.34 -2.62
C ALA A 166 11.15 -5.46 -1.94
N LEU A 167 10.99 -5.13 -0.65
CA LEU A 167 12.01 -4.40 0.12
C LEU A 167 13.31 -5.19 0.34
N ALA A 168 13.24 -6.52 0.36
CA ALA A 168 14.42 -7.37 0.41
C ALA A 168 15.17 -7.33 -0.93
N LEU A 169 14.46 -7.47 -2.05
CA LEU A 169 15.00 -7.36 -3.41
C LEU A 169 15.62 -5.97 -3.67
N ALA A 170 15.02 -4.88 -3.20
CA ALA A 170 15.54 -3.52 -3.40
C ALA A 170 16.91 -3.25 -2.77
N LYS A 171 17.42 -4.13 -1.89
CA LYS A 171 18.78 -4.04 -1.31
C LYS A 171 19.88 -4.53 -2.26
N SER A 172 19.51 -5.06 -3.41
CA SER A 172 20.42 -5.62 -4.41
C SER A 172 20.82 -4.59 -5.49
N ASP A 173 21.40 -5.04 -6.61
CA ASP A 173 21.58 -4.20 -7.80
C ASP A 173 20.30 -4.08 -8.66
N LEU A 174 19.24 -4.84 -8.35
CA LEU A 174 17.92 -4.75 -8.97
C LEU A 174 17.28 -3.37 -8.80
N ARG A 175 16.51 -2.93 -9.80
CA ARG A 175 15.74 -1.67 -9.75
C ARG A 175 14.31 -1.86 -10.19
N VAL A 176 13.36 -1.29 -9.44
CA VAL A 176 11.96 -1.20 -9.85
C VAL A 176 11.87 -0.27 -11.05
N LEU A 177 11.23 -0.73 -12.14
CA LEU A 177 10.83 0.14 -13.24
C LEU A 177 9.49 0.77 -12.91
N VAL A 178 9.41 2.09 -13.02
CA VAL A 178 8.16 2.84 -12.92
C VAL A 178 7.98 3.67 -14.18
N CYS A 179 6.82 3.56 -14.81
CA CYS A 179 6.44 4.24 -16.06
C CYS A 179 5.21 5.15 -15.90
N ASN A 180 4.70 5.30 -14.67
CA ASN A 180 3.60 6.23 -14.38
C ASN A 180 4.14 7.68 -14.43
N PRO A 181 3.52 8.59 -15.21
CA PRO A 181 4.04 9.94 -15.43
C PRO A 181 3.97 10.84 -14.19
N ASP A 182 3.09 10.54 -13.24
CA ASP A 182 2.95 11.30 -11.98
C ASP A 182 3.99 10.85 -10.93
N PHE A 183 4.78 9.81 -11.20
CA PHE A 183 5.84 9.38 -10.29
C PHE A 183 7.06 10.28 -10.32
N SER A 184 7.50 10.71 -9.13
CA SER A 184 8.86 11.19 -8.90
C SER A 184 9.57 10.33 -7.83
N VAL A 185 10.75 9.82 -8.18
CA VAL A 185 11.64 9.12 -7.24
C VAL A 185 11.92 10.03 -6.04
N PRO A 186 11.62 9.62 -4.79
CA PRO A 186 11.84 10.46 -3.62
C PRO A 186 13.32 10.72 -3.35
N GLU A 187 13.61 11.80 -2.64
CA GLU A 187 14.99 12.14 -2.25
C GLU A 187 15.63 11.04 -1.39
N GLY A 188 16.89 10.74 -1.68
CA GLY A 188 17.67 9.72 -0.98
C GLY A 188 17.59 8.32 -1.59
N TYR A 189 16.78 8.12 -2.64
CA TYR A 189 16.72 6.89 -3.44
C TYR A 189 17.53 7.02 -4.73
N LYS A 190 18.04 5.88 -5.22
CA LYS A 190 18.74 5.83 -6.50
C LYS A 190 17.76 6.06 -7.64
N LYS A 191 18.24 6.78 -8.66
CA LYS A 191 17.52 7.06 -9.89
C LYS A 191 18.44 6.74 -11.06
N GLU A 192 18.04 5.79 -11.87
CA GLU A 192 18.75 5.31 -13.07
C GLU A 192 17.85 5.52 -14.30
N LYS A 193 18.45 5.81 -15.46
CA LYS A 193 17.66 6.00 -16.69
C LYS A 193 17.18 4.64 -17.20
N ALA A 194 15.89 4.52 -17.48
CA ALA A 194 15.35 3.39 -18.23
C ALA A 194 15.85 3.39 -19.69
N LEU A 195 15.72 2.25 -20.37
CA LEU A 195 16.04 2.08 -21.80
C LEU A 195 15.00 2.74 -22.73
N VAL A 196 13.86 3.16 -22.16
CA VAL A 196 12.76 3.87 -22.81
C VAL A 196 12.49 5.20 -22.10
N ASP A 197 12.19 6.25 -22.87
CA ASP A 197 11.94 7.58 -22.31
C ASP A 197 10.57 7.63 -21.61
N GLY A 198 10.47 8.40 -20.52
CA GLY A 198 9.28 8.49 -19.68
C GLY A 198 9.15 7.40 -18.61
N CYS A 199 10.09 6.46 -18.53
CA CYS A 199 10.22 5.54 -17.40
C CYS A 199 11.51 5.79 -16.60
N VAL A 200 11.54 5.28 -15.37
CA VAL A 200 12.67 5.43 -14.45
C VAL A 200 12.94 4.11 -13.73
N LEU A 201 14.21 3.82 -13.46
CA LEU A 201 14.65 2.71 -12.62
C LEU A 201 15.06 3.24 -11.23
N THR A 202 14.61 2.60 -10.16
CA THR A 202 14.86 3.06 -8.78
C THR A 202 14.95 1.92 -7.76
N ASP A 203 15.61 2.15 -6.61
CA ASP A 203 15.51 1.28 -5.42
C ASP A 203 14.39 1.73 -4.44
N PHE A 204 13.53 2.67 -4.86
CA PHE A 204 12.28 2.99 -4.18
C PHE A 204 11.19 1.95 -4.46
N VAL A 205 10.73 1.25 -3.42
CA VAL A 205 9.57 0.35 -3.47
C VAL A 205 8.36 1.09 -2.91
N ASN A 206 7.37 1.44 -3.74
CA ASN A 206 6.09 1.87 -3.20
C ASN A 206 5.24 0.65 -2.80
N SER A 207 4.29 0.82 -1.88
CA SER A 207 3.31 -0.23 -1.57
C SER A 207 1.99 0.33 -1.05
N ARG A 208 0.89 -0.34 -1.42
CA ARG A 208 -0.47 -0.02 -0.94
C ARG A 208 -0.61 -0.16 0.58
N ASP A 209 0.19 -0.99 1.24
CA ASP A 209 0.10 -1.17 2.69
C ASP A 209 0.83 -0.10 3.51
N GLY A 210 1.44 0.89 2.83
CA GLY A 210 2.18 1.99 3.46
C GLY A 210 3.49 1.56 4.13
N LYS A 211 3.92 0.30 3.99
CA LYS A 211 5.18 -0.23 4.54
C LYS A 211 6.31 -0.28 3.52
N GLY A 212 6.17 0.41 2.39
CA GLY A 212 7.20 0.50 1.36
C GLY A 212 8.44 1.26 1.81
N SER A 213 9.29 1.63 0.85
CA SER A 213 10.51 2.39 1.08
C SER A 213 10.21 3.69 1.85
N PRO A 214 10.89 3.96 2.98
CA PRO A 214 10.59 5.12 3.83
C PRO A 214 10.96 6.45 3.18
N VAL A 215 9.96 7.20 2.71
CA VAL A 215 10.16 8.57 2.21
C VAL A 215 10.65 9.47 3.36
N LYS A 216 11.87 10.00 3.21
CA LYS A 216 12.38 11.04 4.11
C LYS A 216 11.54 12.29 3.94
N GLY A 217 10.95 12.74 5.05
CA GLY A 217 10.29 14.03 5.15
C GLY A 217 10.62 14.68 6.49
N PRO A 218 10.24 15.96 6.70
CA PRO A 218 10.36 16.60 7.99
C PRO A 218 9.63 15.79 9.07
N ALA A 219 10.11 15.86 10.31
CA ALA A 219 9.38 15.28 11.44
C ALA A 219 7.95 15.84 11.49
N LEU A 220 6.99 15.03 11.97
CA LEU A 220 5.63 15.52 12.20
C LEU A 220 5.68 16.73 13.17
N PRO A 221 5.04 17.86 12.84
CA PRO A 221 5.08 19.05 13.67
C PRO A 221 4.50 18.82 15.06
N SER A 222 4.98 19.59 16.04
CA SER A 222 4.54 19.51 17.43
C SER A 222 4.33 20.88 18.05
N ALA A 223 3.45 20.97 19.06
CA ALA A 223 3.28 22.18 19.87
C ALA A 223 2.86 21.82 21.30
N GLY A 224 3.44 22.50 22.30
CA GLY A 224 3.07 22.34 23.71
C GLY A 224 1.84 23.15 24.13
N SER A 225 1.43 24.14 23.32
CA SER A 225 0.31 25.06 23.57
C SER A 225 -0.47 25.40 22.30
N ILE A 226 -1.72 25.84 22.44
CA ILE A 226 -2.56 26.31 21.33
C ILE A 226 -1.92 27.55 20.67
N GLU A 227 -1.26 28.41 21.44
CA GLU A 227 -0.54 29.59 20.96
C GLU A 227 0.67 29.22 20.09
N GLU A 228 1.38 28.14 20.43
CA GLU A 228 2.44 27.57 19.58
C GLU A 228 1.87 26.94 18.31
N LEU A 229 0.78 26.17 18.41
CA LEU A 229 0.09 25.60 17.24
C LEU A 229 -0.41 26.70 16.30
N ARG A 230 -0.99 27.79 16.84
CA ARG A 230 -1.38 28.98 16.07
C ARG A 230 -0.18 29.59 15.35
N ARG A 231 0.97 29.80 16.02
CA ARG A 231 2.21 30.33 15.39
C ARG A 231 2.80 29.41 14.33
N LEU A 232 2.59 28.11 14.44
CA LEU A 232 3.04 27.13 13.46
C LEU A 232 2.27 27.30 12.14
N VAL A 233 0.93 27.40 12.21
CA VAL A 233 0.01 27.37 11.03
C VAL A 233 -0.43 28.74 10.51
N SER A 234 -0.44 29.78 11.35
CA SER A 234 -0.92 31.13 11.05
C SER A 234 0.23 32.15 11.08
N PRO A 235 0.26 33.17 10.20
CA PRO A 235 -0.68 33.43 9.09
C PRO A 235 -0.37 32.62 7.82
N LYS A 236 0.52 31.63 7.89
CA LYS A 236 1.11 30.95 6.72
C LYS A 236 0.11 30.16 5.88
N THR A 237 -0.91 29.58 6.52
CA THR A 237 -1.73 28.52 5.93
C THR A 237 -3.15 28.53 6.47
N VAL A 238 -3.33 28.70 7.77
CA VAL A 238 -4.63 28.92 8.40
C VAL A 238 -4.72 30.39 8.78
N ASP A 239 -5.80 31.06 8.39
CA ASP A 239 -6.11 32.39 8.92
C ASP A 239 -6.70 32.25 10.33
N CYS A 240 -5.88 32.56 11.33
CA CYS A 240 -6.28 32.67 12.73
C CYS A 240 -6.26 34.13 13.18
N THR A 241 -6.66 35.09 12.35
CA THR A 241 -6.87 36.50 12.75
C THR A 241 -7.95 36.56 13.82
N GLU A 242 -9.11 35.98 13.52
CA GLU A 242 -10.11 35.57 14.51
C GLU A 242 -9.77 34.15 15.02
N MET A 243 -9.76 33.96 16.34
CA MET A 243 -9.56 32.65 16.96
C MET A 243 -10.27 32.58 18.31
N LEU A 244 -10.97 31.47 18.58
CA LEU A 244 -11.58 31.17 19.86
C LEU A 244 -11.03 29.85 20.42
N VAL A 245 -10.48 29.87 21.63
CA VAL A 245 -10.11 28.67 22.38
C VAL A 245 -11.35 28.17 23.10
N THR A 246 -11.86 26.99 22.74
CA THR A 246 -13.08 26.43 23.33
C THR A 246 -13.12 24.91 23.18
N ASN A 247 -13.76 24.23 24.13
CA ASN A 247 -14.12 22.82 24.02
C ASN A 247 -15.59 22.64 23.58
N GLU A 248 -16.31 23.74 23.34
CA GLU A 248 -17.67 23.68 22.80
C GLU A 248 -17.65 23.32 21.31
N HIS A 249 -18.66 22.57 20.88
CA HIS A 249 -18.83 22.22 19.48
C HIS A 249 -19.33 23.43 18.69
N ILE A 250 -18.45 24.03 17.89
CA ILE A 250 -18.83 25.04 16.91
C ILE A 250 -19.20 24.34 15.61
N ALA A 251 -20.46 24.48 15.19
CA ALA A 251 -20.91 24.01 13.89
C ALA A 251 -20.45 24.98 12.78
N SER A 252 -19.86 24.44 11.71
CA SER A 252 -19.67 25.15 10.44
C SER A 252 -20.81 24.81 9.49
N ILE A 253 -21.18 25.75 8.61
CA ILE A 253 -22.11 25.48 7.50
C ILE A 253 -21.43 24.67 6.39
N ASP A 254 -20.11 24.81 6.24
CA ASP A 254 -19.33 24.25 5.15
C ASP A 254 -18.99 22.76 5.39
N TYR A 255 -18.83 22.36 6.65
CA TYR A 255 -18.42 21.00 7.04
C TYR A 255 -18.65 20.67 8.53
N GLN A 256 -18.71 19.38 8.83
CA GLN A 256 -18.69 18.82 10.18
C GLN A 256 -17.24 18.53 10.60
N PRO A 257 -16.82 18.92 11.82
CA PRO A 257 -15.57 18.46 12.38
C PRO A 257 -15.63 16.96 12.72
N VAL A 258 -14.50 16.28 12.55
CA VAL A 258 -14.25 14.89 12.97
C VAL A 258 -14.43 14.76 14.48
N VAL A 259 -13.82 15.67 15.25
CA VAL A 259 -14.06 15.75 16.68
C VAL A 259 -15.37 16.51 16.91
N GLY A 260 -16.41 15.76 17.29
CA GLY A 260 -17.76 16.27 17.54
C GLY A 260 -17.88 17.03 18.86
N ARG A 261 -18.82 16.62 19.72
CA ARG A 261 -19.12 17.29 21.00
C ARG A 261 -18.21 16.88 22.15
N ASP A 262 -17.70 15.65 22.13
CA ASP A 262 -16.82 15.14 23.17
C ASP A 262 -15.35 15.30 22.76
N VAL A 263 -14.85 16.52 22.94
CA VAL A 263 -13.45 16.87 22.63
C VAL A 263 -12.46 16.00 23.42
N ARG A 264 -12.74 15.74 24.71
CA ARG A 264 -11.84 14.95 25.56
C ARG A 264 -11.91 13.46 25.27
N GLY A 265 -13.10 12.91 25.04
CA GLY A 265 -13.30 11.52 24.62
C GLY A 265 -12.65 11.21 23.27
N ALA A 266 -12.53 12.21 22.38
CA ALA A 266 -11.76 12.10 21.14
C ALA A 266 -10.23 12.23 21.33
N GLY A 267 -9.71 12.25 22.56
CA GLY A 267 -8.28 12.32 22.85
C GLY A 267 -7.67 13.73 22.76
N VAL A 268 -8.49 14.78 22.53
CA VAL A 268 -8.04 16.18 22.46
C VAL A 268 -8.01 16.81 23.86
N LYS A 269 -6.86 17.36 24.24
CA LYS A 269 -6.61 18.05 25.51
C LYS A 269 -7.19 19.47 25.52
N GLN A 270 -7.02 20.18 24.40
CA GLN A 270 -7.42 21.57 24.24
C GLN A 270 -7.68 21.84 22.76
N ARG A 271 -8.76 22.56 22.47
CA ARG A 271 -9.19 22.93 21.11
C ARG A 271 -9.25 24.44 20.96
N ALA A 272 -8.91 24.91 19.77
CA ALA A 272 -9.22 26.25 19.29
C ALA A 272 -9.82 26.18 17.88
N VAL A 273 -10.50 27.25 17.48
CA VAL A 273 -11.12 27.35 16.16
C VAL A 273 -10.76 28.69 15.55
N CYS A 274 -10.27 28.65 14.31
CA CYS A 274 -9.90 29.80 13.49
C CYS A 274 -10.85 29.89 12.29
N GLY A 275 -11.13 31.09 11.79
CA GLY A 275 -12.09 31.32 10.71
C GLY A 275 -12.97 32.53 11.00
N LYS A 276 -14.02 32.76 10.21
CA LYS A 276 -14.94 33.89 10.44
C LYS A 276 -15.96 33.48 11.49
N LEU A 277 -15.75 33.90 12.74
CA LEU A 277 -16.56 33.53 13.91
C LEU A 277 -17.82 34.41 14.04
N GLY A 278 -17.80 35.60 13.45
CA GLY A 278 -18.92 36.53 13.47
C GLY A 278 -20.10 36.16 12.57
N GLY A 279 -21.32 36.41 13.05
CA GLY A 279 -22.57 36.23 12.30
C GLY A 279 -23.38 35.00 12.73
N PRO A 280 -24.56 34.76 12.13
CA PRO A 280 -25.45 33.67 12.54
C PRO A 280 -24.95 32.27 12.15
N ARG A 281 -23.91 32.16 11.30
CA ARG A 281 -23.30 30.89 10.85
C ARG A 281 -21.82 31.13 10.52
N PRO A 282 -20.87 30.51 11.25
CA PRO A 282 -19.45 30.58 10.94
C PRO A 282 -19.09 29.88 9.61
N VAL A 283 -18.07 30.41 8.93
CA VAL A 283 -17.55 29.94 7.63
C VAL A 283 -16.01 29.95 7.61
N ASP A 284 -15.40 29.21 6.67
CA ASP A 284 -13.94 29.08 6.54
C ASP A 284 -13.23 28.55 7.81
N MET A 285 -13.94 27.72 8.57
CA MET A 285 -13.54 27.22 9.88
C MET A 285 -12.41 26.18 9.85
N ASN A 286 -11.45 26.29 10.76
CA ASN A 286 -10.36 25.33 10.93
C ASN A 286 -10.17 25.08 12.42
N TRP A 287 -10.22 23.82 12.84
CA TRP A 287 -9.99 23.45 14.24
C TRP A 287 -8.52 23.13 14.46
N LEU A 288 -7.97 23.63 15.57
CA LEU A 288 -6.59 23.45 16.01
C LEU A 288 -6.63 22.69 17.34
N ASP A 289 -6.05 21.51 17.37
CA ASP A 289 -6.13 20.60 18.52
C ASP A 289 -4.76 20.28 19.11
N LEU A 290 -4.64 20.43 20.42
CA LEU A 290 -3.60 19.74 21.20
C LEU A 290 -4.10 18.36 21.58
N VAL A 291 -3.35 17.33 21.22
CA VAL A 291 -3.79 15.94 21.28
C VAL A 291 -3.02 15.19 22.38
N SER A 292 -3.74 14.73 23.40
CA SER A 292 -3.16 13.88 24.46
C SER A 292 -3.18 12.40 24.11
N ASP A 293 -4.13 11.95 23.29
CA ASP A 293 -4.19 10.59 22.78
C ASP A 293 -4.49 10.58 21.27
N MET A 294 -3.41 10.48 20.49
CA MET A 294 -3.45 10.48 19.04
C MET A 294 -4.05 9.18 18.46
N LYS A 295 -3.97 8.06 19.18
CA LYS A 295 -4.59 6.80 18.74
C LYS A 295 -6.10 6.88 18.85
N THR A 296 -6.62 7.43 19.95
CA THR A 296 -8.05 7.66 20.12
C THR A 296 -8.59 8.66 19.09
N LEU A 297 -7.90 9.79 18.85
CA LEU A 297 -8.29 10.75 17.82
C LEU A 297 -8.35 10.14 16.42
N GLN A 298 -7.33 9.35 16.04
CA GLN A 298 -7.31 8.66 14.75
C GLN A 298 -8.37 7.55 14.67
N THR A 299 -8.80 6.97 15.79
CA THR A 299 -9.87 5.96 15.82
C THR A 299 -11.22 6.61 15.53
N VAL A 300 -11.52 7.73 16.17
CA VAL A 300 -12.73 8.54 15.87
C VAL A 300 -12.73 8.95 14.39
N SER A 301 -11.60 9.44 13.87
CA SER A 301 -11.50 9.80 12.45
C SER A 301 -11.66 8.60 11.50
N LYS A 302 -11.15 7.42 11.86
CA LYS A 302 -11.35 6.18 11.09
C LYS A 302 -12.82 5.79 11.01
N GLU A 303 -13.51 5.75 12.15
CA GLU A 303 -14.95 5.44 12.22
C GLU A 303 -15.76 6.42 11.38
N SER A 304 -15.41 7.71 11.45
CA SER A 304 -16.00 8.78 10.66
C SER A 304 -15.81 8.57 9.14
N GLN A 305 -14.60 8.27 8.69
CA GLN A 305 -14.30 7.97 7.28
C GLN A 305 -15.00 6.70 6.79
N LEU A 306 -15.01 5.63 7.59
CA LEU A 306 -15.66 4.37 7.21
C LEU A 306 -17.19 4.46 7.14
N ALA A 307 -17.82 5.37 7.90
CA ALA A 307 -19.25 5.64 7.80
C ALA A 307 -19.66 6.36 6.49
N GLU A 308 -18.70 7.02 5.82
CA GLU A 308 -18.90 7.66 4.51
C GLU A 308 -18.66 6.69 3.33
N VAL A 309 -17.88 5.62 3.52
CA VAL A 309 -17.61 4.61 2.48
C VAL A 309 -18.93 3.96 2.01
N GLY A 310 -19.25 4.15 0.73
CA GLY A 310 -20.45 3.60 0.09
C GLY A 310 -21.66 4.56 0.04
N GLN A 311 -21.58 5.76 0.62
CA GLN A 311 -22.59 6.80 0.42
C GLN A 311 -22.20 7.73 -0.74
N GLN A 312 -23.08 7.93 -1.73
CA GLN A 312 -22.94 8.98 -2.76
C GLN A 312 -23.21 10.39 -2.17
N ARG A 313 -22.49 10.79 -1.13
CA ARG A 313 -22.63 12.10 -0.50
C ARG A 313 -21.32 12.86 -0.49
N SER A 314 -21.45 14.17 -0.66
CA SER A 314 -20.35 15.12 -0.68
C SER A 314 -19.52 15.04 0.59
N LEU A 315 -18.21 15.23 0.41
CA LEU A 315 -17.16 15.30 1.44
C LEU A 315 -17.45 16.44 2.43
N THR A 316 -18.44 16.27 3.32
CA THR A 316 -18.87 17.29 4.28
C THR A 316 -18.15 17.15 5.61
N GLN A 317 -17.35 16.11 5.83
CA GLN A 317 -16.42 16.08 6.96
C GLN A 317 -15.12 16.81 6.62
N SER A 318 -14.57 17.53 7.59
CA SER A 318 -13.22 18.06 7.53
C SER A 318 -12.19 16.93 7.48
N LYS A 319 -11.09 17.13 6.75
CA LYS A 319 -9.99 16.15 6.75
C LYS A 319 -9.08 16.42 7.95
N LEU A 320 -8.74 15.36 8.69
CA LEU A 320 -7.86 15.42 9.85
C LEU A 320 -6.39 15.45 9.42
N MET A 321 -5.69 16.54 9.73
CA MET A 321 -4.28 16.77 9.42
C MET A 321 -3.46 16.58 10.68
N VAL A 322 -2.70 15.49 10.74
CA VAL A 322 -2.01 14.97 11.92
C VAL A 322 -0.58 15.50 11.99
N GLY A 323 -0.22 16.02 13.17
CA GLY A 323 1.15 16.21 13.64
C GLY A 323 1.54 15.14 14.67
N LYS A 324 2.56 15.42 15.49
CA LYS A 324 3.07 14.48 16.50
C LYS A 324 2.15 14.40 17.73
N ASP A 325 1.80 15.57 18.27
CA ASP A 325 0.98 15.81 19.47
C ASP A 325 -0.11 16.87 19.21
N VAL A 326 -0.34 17.17 17.93
CA VAL A 326 -1.29 18.17 17.45
C VAL A 326 -2.07 17.66 16.25
N ALA A 327 -3.25 18.23 16.02
CA ALA A 327 -3.98 18.06 14.76
C ALA A 327 -4.58 19.38 14.29
N VAL A 328 -4.87 19.45 12.99
CA VAL A 328 -5.64 20.54 12.38
C VAL A 328 -6.73 19.92 11.51
N GLU A 329 -7.98 20.33 11.70
CA GLU A 329 -9.08 19.90 10.85
C GLU A 329 -9.41 20.98 9.82
N SER A 330 -9.44 20.63 8.53
CA SER A 330 -9.84 21.57 7.46
C SER A 330 -10.44 20.85 6.26
N ASN A 331 -11.48 21.45 5.66
CA ASN A 331 -11.95 21.01 4.34
C ASN A 331 -11.50 21.92 3.18
N ASN A 332 -10.75 22.99 3.44
CA ASN A 332 -10.23 23.87 2.39
C ASN A 332 -8.98 23.25 1.72
N PRO A 333 -8.97 22.95 0.41
CA PRO A 333 -7.83 22.30 -0.25
C PRO A 333 -6.54 23.14 -0.23
N THR A 334 -6.65 24.47 -0.24
CA THR A 334 -5.49 25.38 -0.17
C THR A 334 -4.85 25.33 1.22
N VAL A 335 -5.68 25.30 2.27
CA VAL A 335 -5.21 25.13 3.66
C VAL A 335 -4.50 23.78 3.82
N ARG A 336 -5.10 22.67 3.37
CA ARG A 336 -4.47 21.34 3.47
C ARG A 336 -3.14 21.27 2.71
N LYS A 337 -3.08 21.82 1.48
CA LYS A 337 -1.82 21.93 0.71
C LYS A 337 -0.75 22.77 1.43
N GLY A 338 -1.13 23.79 2.19
CA GLY A 338 -0.20 24.52 3.07
C GLY A 338 0.24 23.68 4.28
N LEU A 339 -0.66 22.90 4.89
CA LEU A 339 -0.36 22.06 6.05
C LEU A 339 0.63 20.94 5.70
N TYR A 340 0.51 20.35 4.50
CA TYR A 340 1.52 19.41 3.98
C TYR A 340 2.92 20.03 3.89
N LYS A 341 3.02 21.28 3.39
CA LYS A 341 4.29 22.04 3.35
C LYS A 341 4.84 22.36 4.74
N LEU A 342 3.98 22.45 5.76
CA LEU A 342 4.38 22.59 7.16
C LEU A 342 4.72 21.24 7.82
N GLY A 343 4.56 20.11 7.13
CA GLY A 343 4.94 18.78 7.59
C GLY A 343 3.82 17.97 8.23
N PHE A 344 2.61 18.50 8.34
CA PHE A 344 1.42 17.72 8.73
C PHE A 344 1.09 16.68 7.65
N LEU A 345 0.42 15.61 8.02
CA LEU A 345 -0.05 14.57 7.10
C LEU A 345 -1.53 14.28 7.35
N ARG A 346 -2.32 14.14 6.29
CA ARG A 346 -3.72 13.73 6.39
C ARG A 346 -3.79 12.28 6.89
N LEU A 347 -4.69 11.98 7.82
CA LEU A 347 -5.09 10.60 8.08
C LEU A 347 -6.02 10.09 6.97
N ASP A 348 -5.61 9.03 6.28
CA ASP A 348 -6.48 8.28 5.35
C ASP A 348 -6.65 6.85 5.85
N CYS A 349 -7.90 6.42 5.92
CA CYS A 349 -8.32 5.12 6.44
C CYS A 349 -9.18 4.32 5.44
N GLU A 350 -9.22 4.75 4.17
CA GLU A 350 -10.00 4.06 3.15
C GLU A 350 -9.42 2.64 2.90
N PRO A 351 -10.24 1.57 2.90
CA PRO A 351 -9.77 0.22 2.64
C PRO A 351 -9.08 0.12 1.26
N GLY A 352 -7.82 -0.31 1.25
CA GLY A 352 -7.02 -0.37 0.02
C GLY A 352 -6.50 0.99 -0.45
N PHE A 353 -6.55 2.03 0.39
CA PHE A 353 -5.92 3.32 0.12
C PHE A 353 -4.47 3.15 -0.34
N SER A 354 -4.08 4.00 -1.27
CA SER A 354 -2.74 4.04 -1.81
C SER A 354 -2.43 5.50 -2.21
N ALA A 355 -1.16 5.89 -2.18
CA ALA A 355 -0.71 7.22 -2.58
C ALA A 355 0.46 7.12 -3.58
N PRO A 356 0.47 7.96 -4.63
CA PRO A 356 1.42 7.83 -5.72
C PRO A 356 2.84 8.00 -5.21
N ALA A 357 3.77 7.27 -5.81
CA ALA A 357 5.14 7.26 -5.35
C ALA A 357 5.74 8.68 -5.44
N GLY A 358 6.53 9.08 -4.43
CA GLY A 358 6.85 10.49 -4.19
C GLY A 358 6.04 11.09 -3.02
N SER A 359 4.80 10.63 -2.80
CA SER A 359 3.99 11.02 -1.63
C SER A 359 4.65 10.52 -0.34
N ARG A 360 4.66 11.37 0.69
CA ARG A 360 5.09 10.99 2.03
C ARG A 360 4.01 10.15 2.69
N ILE A 361 4.24 8.85 2.81
CA ILE A 361 3.40 7.92 3.58
C ILE A 361 4.09 7.59 4.91
N GLN A 362 3.35 7.62 6.02
CA GLN A 362 3.81 7.17 7.34
C GLN A 362 2.74 6.29 8.01
N LYS A 363 3.15 5.34 8.86
CA LYS A 363 2.23 4.49 9.61
C LYS A 363 1.39 5.33 10.59
N ALA A 364 0.08 5.18 10.55
CA ALA A 364 -0.83 5.72 11.56
C ALA A 364 -0.77 4.92 12.88
N GLN A 365 -1.25 5.49 13.98
CA GLN A 365 -1.34 4.79 15.28
C GLN A 365 -2.51 3.79 15.34
N VAL A 366 -3.42 3.86 14.36
CA VAL A 366 -4.56 2.96 14.19
C VAL A 366 -4.34 2.07 12.97
N ASP A 367 -4.52 0.76 13.16
CA ASP A 367 -4.27 -0.22 12.09
C ASP A 367 -5.27 -0.08 10.93
N GLY A 368 -4.77 -0.26 9.70
CA GLY A 368 -5.55 -0.04 8.48
C GLY A 368 -5.70 1.43 8.07
N CYS A 369 -4.99 2.35 8.71
CA CYS A 369 -4.86 3.74 8.27
C CYS A 369 -3.39 4.10 7.97
N VAL A 370 -3.21 5.14 7.16
CA VAL A 370 -1.91 5.78 6.91
C VAL A 370 -2.00 7.29 7.13
N LEU A 371 -0.84 7.90 7.36
CA LEU A 371 -0.66 9.35 7.30
C LEU A 371 -0.04 9.69 5.95
N THR A 372 -0.64 10.60 5.19
CA THR A 372 -0.20 10.93 3.83
C THR A 372 -0.30 12.42 3.49
N ASP A 373 0.54 12.91 2.57
CA ASP A 373 0.40 14.23 1.94
C ASP A 373 -0.39 14.19 0.61
N PHE A 374 -0.85 13.00 0.21
CA PHE A 374 -1.65 12.81 -0.98
C PHE A 374 -3.15 13.01 -0.74
N GLU A 375 -3.82 13.59 -1.74
CA GLU A 375 -5.26 13.54 -1.88
C GLU A 375 -5.60 13.10 -3.29
N ARG A 376 -6.45 12.08 -3.43
CA ARG A 376 -7.01 11.71 -4.73
C ARG A 376 -7.70 12.93 -5.36
N PRO A 377 -7.57 13.14 -6.67
CA PRO A 377 -8.40 14.11 -7.38
C PRO A 377 -9.89 13.84 -7.11
N VAL A 378 -10.65 14.91 -6.86
CA VAL A 378 -12.12 14.84 -6.95
C VAL A 378 -12.49 14.82 -8.42
N SER A 379 -13.12 13.72 -8.84
CA SER A 379 -13.67 13.48 -10.18
C SER A 379 -14.94 14.29 -10.43
#